data_AF-A0A367ZCP0-F1
#
_entry.id   AF-A0A367ZCP0-F1
#
_cell.length_a   1.000
_cell.length_b   1.000
_cell.length_c   1.000
_cell.angle_alpha   90.00
_cell.angle_beta   90.00
_cell.angle_gamma   90.00
#
_symmetry.space_group_name_H-M   'P 1'
#
loop_
_entity.id
_entity.type
_entity.pdbx_description
1 polymer ?
#
loop_
_entity_poly.entity_id
_entity_poly.type
_entity_poly.pdbx_seq_one_letter_code
_entity_poly.pdbx_strand_id
1 'polypeptide(L)'
;MELLARIVEMYYEQNLTQSQIAQQVGYSRSMISRMITEARENNIVEIRIHYPLQRLHPLEEYLRDVLVLDEVRVLQRGALTHTEMLRRLGAIAALLLEEHLHEHITIGTSWGTALFETVNAVRPQTWEGLRVVQMIGSLGTPNPDIDGPELTRRLARLLGGQYATMPLPLIVDSPETRTALLKAPHIQRVIHQFSQIDLALVGVGTVDFEYCSLLRAGYLDFEQLESLREAGAVGDVCAIHIDIRGNLIDTPLTRCIVGVDAQTLRAIPIRIGVAGGQSKALPILAASRAGFINHLVTDEIAALRIQKYIEGEKTK
;
A
#
# COMPACT_ATOMS: atom_id res chain seq x y z
N MET A 1 22.79 19.57 -13.28
CA MET A 1 21.39 19.25 -13.65
C MET A 1 21.09 19.53 -15.12
N GLU A 2 21.31 20.74 -15.64
CA GLU A 2 21.03 21.07 -17.05
C GLU A 2 21.69 20.12 -18.07
N LEU A 3 22.95 19.74 -17.87
CA LEU A 3 23.62 18.79 -18.76
C LEU A 3 22.96 17.41 -18.77
N LEU A 4 22.56 16.90 -17.59
CA LEU A 4 21.86 15.62 -17.47
C LEU A 4 20.51 15.67 -18.16
N ALA A 5 19.73 16.75 -17.96
CA ALA A 5 18.45 16.98 -18.61
C ALA A 5 18.59 17.00 -20.15
N ARG A 6 19.57 17.75 -20.67
CA ARG A 6 19.86 17.82 -22.11
C ARG A 6 20.26 16.45 -22.68
N ILE A 7 21.04 15.65 -21.94
CA ILE A 7 21.44 14.31 -22.39
C ILE A 7 20.23 13.36 -22.46
N VAL A 8 19.34 13.39 -21.47
CA VAL A 8 18.14 12.52 -21.50
C VAL A 8 17.11 13.00 -22.52
N GLU A 9 16.97 14.30 -22.76
CA GLU A 9 16.16 14.86 -23.86
C GLU A 9 16.66 14.35 -25.22
N MET A 10 17.96 14.45 -25.48
CA MET A 10 18.59 13.91 -26.69
C MET A 10 18.36 12.40 -26.86
N TYR A 11 18.38 11.64 -25.76
CA TYR A 11 18.24 10.18 -25.80
C TYR A 11 16.78 9.73 -25.97
N TYR A 12 15.85 10.24 -25.16
CA TYR A 12 14.47 9.77 -25.13
C TYR A 12 13.53 10.52 -26.08
N GLU A 13 13.70 11.84 -26.26
CA GLU A 13 12.81 12.61 -27.14
C GLU A 13 13.34 12.64 -28.57
N GLN A 14 14.65 12.87 -28.73
CA GLN A 14 15.28 12.99 -30.05
C GLN A 14 15.76 11.64 -30.63
N ASN A 15 15.62 10.55 -29.86
CA ASN A 15 16.00 9.18 -30.25
C ASN A 15 17.47 9.04 -30.73
N LEU A 16 18.38 9.88 -30.22
CA LEU A 16 19.80 9.78 -30.55
C LEU A 16 20.43 8.60 -29.82
N THR A 17 21.32 7.87 -30.50
CA THR A 17 22.15 6.85 -29.86
C THR A 17 23.14 7.50 -28.90
N GLN A 18 23.53 6.78 -27.85
CA GLN A 18 24.54 7.27 -26.89
C GLN A 18 25.86 7.69 -27.57
N SER A 19 26.22 7.08 -28.70
CA SER A 19 27.39 7.45 -29.50
C SER A 19 27.21 8.79 -30.22
N GLN A 20 26.03 9.07 -30.77
CA GLN A 20 25.72 10.36 -31.40
C GLN A 20 25.70 11.49 -30.36
N ILE A 21 25.12 11.23 -29.19
CA ILE A 21 25.12 12.16 -28.06
C ILE A 21 26.56 12.44 -27.63
N ALA A 22 27.36 11.39 -27.40
CA ALA A 22 28.77 11.49 -27.05
C ALA A 22 29.56 12.41 -28.00
N GLN A 23 29.35 12.27 -29.31
CA GLN A 23 29.99 13.11 -30.33
C GLN A 23 29.54 14.58 -30.27
N GLN A 24 28.27 14.85 -29.96
CA GLN A 24 27.73 16.21 -29.89
C GLN A 24 28.13 16.97 -28.61
N VAL A 25 28.17 16.31 -27.45
CA VAL A 25 28.49 16.95 -26.17
C VAL A 25 29.96 16.80 -25.73
N GLY A 26 30.77 16.06 -26.50
CA GLY A 26 32.22 15.96 -26.24
C GLY A 26 32.60 15.01 -25.12
N TYR A 27 31.77 13.99 -24.84
CA TYR A 27 32.00 12.99 -23.80
C TYR A 27 32.11 11.58 -24.36
N SER A 28 32.66 10.64 -23.61
CA SER A 28 32.68 9.24 -24.03
C SER A 28 31.28 8.61 -23.94
N ARG A 29 31.00 7.61 -24.79
CA ARG A 29 29.77 6.81 -24.71
C ARG A 29 29.53 6.24 -23.29
N SER A 30 30.59 5.80 -22.61
CA SER A 30 30.51 5.29 -21.23
C SER A 30 30.14 6.36 -20.21
N MET A 31 30.52 7.62 -20.44
CA MET A 31 30.08 8.73 -19.60
C MET A 31 28.62 9.09 -19.87
N ILE A 32 28.19 9.11 -21.14
CA ILE A 32 26.78 9.32 -21.49
C ILE A 32 25.88 8.26 -20.85
N SER A 33 26.26 6.97 -20.90
CA SER A 33 25.51 5.91 -20.24
C SER A 33 25.39 6.14 -18.72
N ARG A 34 26.47 6.58 -18.06
CA ARG A 34 26.44 6.92 -16.63
C ARG A 34 25.56 8.12 -16.35
N MET A 35 25.62 9.16 -17.17
CA MET A 35 24.79 10.36 -17.05
C MET A 35 23.30 10.06 -17.25
N ILE A 36 22.93 9.15 -18.15
CA ILE A 36 21.54 8.69 -18.29
C ILE A 36 21.09 7.93 -17.04
N THR A 37 21.95 7.08 -16.47
CA THR A 37 21.66 6.39 -15.21
C THR A 37 21.52 7.40 -14.06
N GLU A 38 22.46 8.33 -13.93
CA GLU A 38 22.45 9.39 -12.92
C GLU A 38 21.19 10.27 -13.06
N ALA A 39 20.76 10.59 -14.27
CA ALA A 39 19.53 11.33 -14.50
C ALA A 39 18.28 10.56 -14.03
N ARG A 40 18.27 9.23 -14.14
CA ARG A 40 17.20 8.39 -13.57
C ARG A 40 17.28 8.38 -12.03
N GLU A 41 18.47 8.22 -11.47
CA GLU A 41 18.70 8.20 -10.01
C GLU A 41 18.33 9.53 -9.34
N ASN A 42 18.53 10.66 -10.05
CA ASN A 42 18.20 12.00 -9.56
C ASN A 42 16.78 12.47 -9.96
N ASN A 43 15.91 11.57 -10.44
CA ASN A 43 14.54 11.88 -10.86
C ASN A 43 14.43 13.01 -11.91
N ILE A 44 15.44 13.16 -12.76
CA ILE A 44 15.42 14.10 -13.90
C ILE A 44 14.57 13.52 -15.04
N VAL A 45 14.51 12.19 -15.16
CA VAL A 45 13.63 11.49 -16.10
C VAL A 45 12.84 10.39 -15.37
N GLU A 46 11.55 10.31 -15.66
CA GLU A 46 10.66 9.25 -15.20
C GLU A 46 10.21 8.41 -16.39
N ILE A 47 10.43 7.09 -16.36
CA ILE A 47 9.96 6.18 -17.40
C ILE A 47 8.71 5.47 -16.90
N ARG A 48 7.57 5.77 -17.51
CA ARG A 48 6.30 5.07 -17.28
C ARG A 48 6.05 4.08 -18.41
N ILE A 49 5.98 2.79 -18.09
CA ILE A 49 5.62 1.75 -19.06
C ILE A 49 4.17 1.32 -18.80
N HIS A 50 3.30 1.53 -19.79
CA HIS A 50 1.91 1.09 -19.76
C HIS A 50 1.83 -0.37 -20.25
N TYR A 51 1.96 -1.32 -19.32
CA TYR A 51 1.69 -2.72 -19.62
C TYR A 51 0.17 -2.97 -19.71
N PRO A 52 -0.29 -3.86 -20.61
CA PRO A 52 -1.66 -4.35 -20.56
C PRO A 52 -1.91 -4.98 -19.17
N LEU A 53 -2.81 -4.38 -18.40
CA LEU A 53 -3.23 -4.90 -17.09
C LEU A 53 -4.28 -5.99 -17.34
N GLN A 54 -3.79 -7.20 -17.62
CA GLN A 54 -4.66 -8.35 -17.81
C GLN A 54 -5.31 -8.74 -16.48
N ARG A 55 -6.63 -8.89 -16.51
CA ARG A 55 -7.47 -9.19 -15.34
C ARG A 55 -8.24 -10.49 -15.55
N LEU A 56 -8.50 -11.20 -14.45
CA LEU A 56 -9.24 -12.45 -14.45
C LEU A 56 -10.70 -12.23 -14.01
N HIS A 57 -11.52 -11.67 -14.90
CA HIS A 57 -12.92 -11.32 -14.61
C HIS A 57 -13.77 -12.45 -13.98
N PRO A 58 -13.70 -13.71 -14.44
CA PRO A 58 -14.48 -14.78 -13.79
C PRO A 58 -14.10 -15.00 -12.32
N LEU A 59 -12.82 -14.80 -11.97
CA LEU A 59 -12.33 -14.94 -10.61
C LEU A 59 -12.64 -13.69 -9.76
N GLU A 60 -12.71 -12.51 -10.38
CA GLU A 60 -13.22 -11.28 -9.77
C GLU A 60 -14.67 -11.45 -9.33
N GLU A 61 -15.55 -11.90 -10.24
CA GLU A 61 -16.97 -12.15 -9.96
C GLU A 61 -17.14 -13.17 -8.83
N TYR A 62 -16.46 -14.32 -8.93
CA TYR A 62 -16.50 -15.34 -7.89
C TYR A 62 -16.10 -14.79 -6.51
N LEU A 63 -14.95 -14.10 -6.44
CA LEU A 63 -14.43 -13.59 -5.17
C LEU A 63 -15.32 -12.48 -4.60
N ARG A 64 -15.83 -11.58 -5.44
CA ARG A 64 -16.75 -10.53 -5.02
C ARG A 64 -17.96 -11.13 -4.32
N ASP A 65 -18.54 -12.17 -4.91
CA ASP A 65 -19.76 -12.80 -4.38
C ASP A 65 -19.50 -13.60 -3.09
N VAL A 66 -18.41 -14.38 -3.02
CA VAL A 66 -18.12 -15.22 -1.83
C VAL A 66 -17.50 -14.45 -0.66
N LEU A 67 -16.76 -13.37 -0.94
CA LEU A 67 -16.19 -12.50 0.09
C LEU A 67 -17.14 -11.34 0.47
N VAL A 68 -18.25 -11.17 -0.26
CA VAL A 68 -19.23 -10.09 -0.07
C VAL A 68 -18.55 -8.72 -0.14
N LEU A 69 -17.78 -8.52 -1.21
CA LEU A 69 -17.08 -7.27 -1.50
C LEU A 69 -17.86 -6.49 -2.57
N ASP A 70 -17.67 -5.17 -2.61
CA ASP A 70 -18.31 -4.30 -3.60
C ASP A 70 -17.58 -4.38 -4.96
N GLU A 71 -16.26 -4.46 -4.93
CA GLU A 71 -15.39 -4.52 -6.12
C GLU A 71 -14.20 -5.44 -5.87
N VAL A 72 -13.84 -6.26 -6.86
CA VAL A 72 -12.63 -7.09 -6.84
C VAL A 72 -11.91 -6.96 -8.17
N ARG A 73 -10.59 -6.72 -8.13
CA ARG A 73 -9.70 -6.74 -9.29
C ARG A 73 -8.60 -7.77 -9.10
N VAL A 74 -8.53 -8.74 -10.01
CA VAL A 74 -7.57 -9.84 -9.95
C VAL A 74 -6.58 -9.71 -11.10
N LEU A 75 -5.34 -9.35 -10.78
CA LEU A 75 -4.23 -9.35 -11.72
C LEU A 75 -3.94 -10.78 -12.20
N GLN A 76 -3.94 -11.00 -13.52
CA GLN A 76 -3.39 -12.22 -14.11
C GLN A 76 -1.87 -12.22 -13.90
N ARG A 77 -1.38 -13.14 -13.07
CA ARG A 77 0.01 -13.10 -12.61
C ARG A 77 0.98 -13.72 -13.60
N GLY A 78 0.64 -14.89 -14.17
CA GLY A 78 1.56 -15.62 -15.05
C GLY A 78 2.96 -15.82 -14.42
N ALA A 79 4.01 -15.52 -15.17
CA ALA A 79 5.42 -15.71 -14.76
C ALA A 79 6.07 -14.46 -14.12
N LEU A 80 5.29 -13.48 -13.66
CA LEU A 80 5.83 -12.26 -13.07
C LEU A 80 6.62 -12.55 -11.78
N THR A 81 7.76 -11.89 -11.63
CA THR A 81 8.47 -11.82 -10.35
C THR A 81 7.62 -11.10 -9.30
N HIS A 82 7.95 -11.26 -8.02
CA HIS A 82 7.22 -10.59 -6.94
C HIS A 82 7.21 -9.06 -7.10
N THR A 83 8.34 -8.46 -7.48
CA THR A 83 8.47 -7.01 -7.69
C THR A 83 7.63 -6.52 -8.88
N GLU A 84 7.62 -7.26 -9.99
CA GLU A 84 6.78 -6.92 -11.15
C GLU A 84 5.29 -7.09 -10.84
N MET A 85 4.93 -8.14 -10.10
CA MET A 85 3.57 -8.35 -9.62
C MET A 85 3.11 -7.17 -8.77
N LEU A 86 3.90 -6.74 -7.77
CA LEU A 86 3.55 -5.60 -6.92
C LEU A 86 3.36 -4.31 -7.72
N ARG A 87 4.24 -4.02 -8.69
CA ARG A 87 4.13 -2.84 -9.55
C ARG A 87 2.83 -2.83 -10.36
N ARG A 88 2.46 -3.98 -10.95
CA ARG A 88 1.21 -4.10 -11.72
C ARG A 88 -0.03 -4.08 -10.82
N LEU A 89 0.08 -4.65 -9.62
CA LEU A 89 -0.96 -4.59 -8.61
C LEU A 89 -1.21 -3.15 -8.18
N GLY A 90 -0.14 -2.38 -7.94
CA GLY A 90 -0.20 -0.95 -7.67
C GLY A 90 -0.85 -0.15 -8.80
N ALA A 91 -0.55 -0.48 -10.06
CA ALA A 91 -1.20 0.17 -11.20
C ALA A 91 -2.71 -0.11 -11.27
N ILE A 92 -3.16 -1.34 -10.99
CA ILE A 92 -4.60 -1.66 -10.92
C ILE A 92 -5.28 -0.93 -9.75
N ALA A 93 -4.60 -0.87 -8.60
CA ALA A 93 -5.10 -0.16 -7.42
C ALA A 93 -5.16 1.35 -7.62
N ALA A 94 -4.22 1.94 -8.35
CA ALA A 94 -4.22 3.36 -8.69
C ALA A 94 -5.42 3.69 -9.59
N LEU A 95 -5.71 2.86 -10.60
CA LEU A 95 -6.91 3.03 -11.43
C LEU A 95 -8.19 2.94 -10.61
N LEU A 96 -8.28 1.98 -9.67
CA LEU A 96 -9.44 1.85 -8.80
C LEU A 96 -9.60 3.06 -7.87
N LEU A 97 -8.49 3.55 -7.29
CA LEU A 97 -8.48 4.76 -6.48
C LEU A 97 -8.97 5.97 -7.29
N GLU A 98 -8.45 6.15 -8.50
CA GLU A 98 -8.77 7.26 -9.40
C GLU A 98 -10.26 7.33 -9.78
N GLU A 99 -10.94 6.19 -9.88
CA GLU A 99 -12.38 6.12 -10.15
C GLU A 99 -13.25 6.69 -9.03
N HIS A 100 -12.72 6.78 -7.81
CA HIS A 100 -13.43 7.33 -6.66
C HIS A 100 -13.01 8.77 -6.32
N LEU A 101 -12.01 9.34 -6.99
CA LEU A 101 -11.56 10.71 -6.71
C LEU A 101 -12.61 11.74 -7.13
N HIS A 102 -12.83 12.71 -6.25
CA HIS A 102 -13.69 13.86 -6.45
C HIS A 102 -13.23 15.02 -5.55
N GLU A 103 -13.79 16.22 -5.75
CA GLU A 103 -13.52 17.37 -4.91
C GLU A 103 -13.88 17.10 -3.45
N HIS A 104 -13.11 17.66 -2.52
CA HIS A 104 -13.29 17.54 -1.06
C HIS A 104 -13.17 16.14 -0.46
N ILE A 105 -12.82 15.11 -1.26
CA ILE A 105 -12.61 13.76 -0.74
C ILE A 105 -11.47 13.71 0.29
N THR A 106 -11.68 12.96 1.36
CA THR A 106 -10.64 12.63 2.34
C THR A 106 -10.23 11.16 2.20
N ILE A 107 -8.95 10.95 1.91
CA ILE A 107 -8.35 9.63 1.73
C ILE A 107 -7.53 9.26 2.97
N GLY A 108 -7.82 8.12 3.59
CA GLY A 108 -7.01 7.51 4.62
C GLY A 108 -5.93 6.63 4.00
N THR A 109 -4.67 6.76 4.41
CA THR A 109 -3.58 5.90 3.94
C THR A 109 -2.90 5.17 5.09
N SER A 110 -2.55 3.90 4.87
CA SER A 110 -1.67 3.16 5.77
C SER A 110 -0.24 3.12 5.24
N TRP A 111 0.38 1.95 5.13
CA TRP A 111 1.78 1.78 4.75
C TRP A 111 2.04 0.55 3.89
N GLY A 112 3.28 0.41 3.44
CA GLY A 112 3.80 -0.84 2.88
C GLY A 112 4.04 -0.79 1.38
N THR A 113 4.67 -1.85 0.88
CA THR A 113 5.16 -1.92 -0.51
C THR A 113 4.05 -1.88 -1.54
N ALA A 114 2.91 -2.52 -1.28
CA ALA A 114 1.77 -2.48 -2.20
C ALA A 114 1.20 -1.07 -2.35
N LEU A 115 1.12 -0.31 -1.25
CA LEU A 115 0.68 1.08 -1.27
C LEU A 115 1.71 1.99 -1.92
N PHE A 116 3.00 1.76 -1.69
CA PHE A 116 4.07 2.45 -2.41
C PHE A 116 3.93 2.32 -3.93
N GLU A 117 3.75 1.11 -4.44
CA GLU A 117 3.54 0.89 -5.87
C GLU A 117 2.22 1.51 -6.37
N THR A 118 1.18 1.53 -5.53
CA THR A 118 -0.08 2.22 -5.84
C THR A 118 0.14 3.72 -6.00
N VAL A 119 0.74 4.37 -5.01
CA VAL A 119 1.02 5.81 -5.03
C VAL A 119 1.94 6.19 -6.18
N ASN A 120 2.92 5.35 -6.53
CA ASN A 120 3.78 5.58 -7.70
C ASN A 120 3.03 5.51 -9.03
N ALA A 121 1.98 4.71 -9.11
CA ALA A 121 1.20 4.56 -10.33
C ALA A 121 0.09 5.61 -10.49
N VAL A 122 -0.28 6.33 -9.43
CA VAL A 122 -1.26 7.43 -9.48
C VAL A 122 -0.81 8.50 -10.48
N ARG A 123 -1.76 8.93 -11.31
CA ARG A 123 -1.56 10.02 -12.26
C ARG A 123 -1.68 11.37 -11.54
N PRO A 124 -0.70 12.29 -11.73
CA PRO A 124 -0.80 13.63 -11.17
C PRO A 124 -2.06 14.35 -11.69
N GLN A 125 -2.89 14.83 -10.78
CA GLN A 125 -4.10 15.60 -11.08
C GLN A 125 -4.51 16.41 -9.84
N THR A 126 -4.96 17.65 -10.00
CA THR A 126 -5.41 18.45 -8.85
C THR A 126 -6.89 18.25 -8.57
N TRP A 127 -7.23 18.00 -7.31
CA TRP A 127 -8.60 17.93 -6.82
C TRP A 127 -8.80 18.97 -5.72
N GLU A 128 -9.73 19.90 -5.92
CA GLU A 128 -9.99 20.95 -4.94
C GLU A 128 -10.41 20.36 -3.60
N GLY A 129 -9.82 20.87 -2.51
CA GLY A 129 -10.19 20.47 -1.15
C GLY A 129 -9.82 19.03 -0.75
N LEU A 130 -9.14 18.26 -1.61
CA LEU A 130 -8.72 16.89 -1.31
C LEU A 130 -7.77 16.87 -0.10
N ARG A 131 -7.97 15.89 0.78
CA ARG A 131 -7.10 15.64 1.93
C ARG A 131 -6.64 14.19 1.98
N VAL A 132 -5.39 13.98 2.39
CA VAL A 132 -4.86 12.64 2.70
C VAL A 132 -4.47 12.56 4.17
N VAL A 133 -4.93 11.53 4.88
CA VAL A 133 -4.78 11.37 6.33
C VAL A 133 -4.06 10.06 6.63
N GLN A 134 -2.95 10.14 7.36
CA GLN A 134 -2.24 8.96 7.84
C GLN A 134 -3.05 8.26 8.93
N MET A 135 -3.39 6.98 8.73
CA MET A 135 -4.26 6.23 9.66
C MET A 135 -3.53 5.47 10.76
N ILE A 136 -2.22 5.30 10.66
CA ILE A 136 -1.43 4.52 11.62
C ILE A 136 -0.21 5.29 12.07
N GLY A 137 0.38 4.93 13.21
CA GLY A 137 1.68 5.46 13.62
C GLY A 137 2.75 5.22 12.54
N SER A 138 3.73 6.11 12.50
CA SER A 138 4.89 6.00 11.64
C SER A 138 5.73 4.80 12.00
N LEU A 139 6.39 4.31 10.99
CA LEU A 139 7.17 3.12 11.11
C LEU A 139 8.65 3.42 11.46
N GLY A 140 9.24 4.47 10.89
CA GLY A 140 10.69 4.64 11.01
C GLY A 140 11.44 3.44 10.43
N THR A 141 10.89 2.81 9.37
CA THR A 141 11.56 1.69 8.71
C THR A 141 12.90 2.13 8.10
N PRO A 142 13.82 1.19 7.81
CA PRO A 142 15.03 1.48 7.04
C PRO A 142 14.74 2.07 5.64
N ASN A 143 13.53 1.85 5.11
CA ASN A 143 13.08 2.39 3.83
C ASN A 143 11.98 3.46 4.04
N PRO A 144 12.31 4.76 4.07
CA PRO A 144 11.34 5.81 4.33
C PRO A 144 10.22 5.88 3.28
N ASP A 145 10.45 5.37 2.06
CA ASP A 145 9.50 5.47 0.95
C ASP A 145 8.21 4.64 1.16
N ILE A 146 8.28 3.58 1.97
CA ILE A 146 7.13 2.71 2.26
C ILE A 146 6.41 3.08 3.56
N ASP A 147 6.88 4.12 4.26
CA ASP A 147 6.32 4.57 5.53
C ASP A 147 5.07 5.44 5.32
N GLY A 148 4.14 5.36 6.28
CA GLY A 148 2.86 6.08 6.25
C GLY A 148 3.00 7.58 6.01
N PRO A 149 3.90 8.31 6.72
CA PRO A 149 4.08 9.75 6.51
C PRO A 149 4.55 10.13 5.10
N GLU A 150 5.38 9.30 4.45
CA GLU A 150 5.86 9.56 3.10
C GLU A 150 4.79 9.29 2.07
N LEU A 151 4.11 8.14 2.16
CA LEU A 151 3.01 7.78 1.27
C LEU A 151 1.86 8.79 1.34
N THR A 152 1.48 9.22 2.55
CA THR A 152 0.46 10.25 2.77
C THR A 152 0.83 11.55 2.06
N ARG A 153 2.07 12.01 2.24
CA ARG A 153 2.57 13.26 1.66
C ARG A 153 2.66 13.19 0.14
N ARG A 154 3.18 12.09 -0.38
CA ARG A 154 3.36 11.87 -1.82
C ARG A 154 2.01 11.79 -2.53
N LEU A 155 1.05 11.05 -1.98
CA LEU A 155 -0.30 10.97 -2.56
C LEU A 155 -0.98 12.34 -2.58
N ALA A 156 -0.92 13.10 -1.46
CA ALA A 156 -1.47 14.45 -1.42
C ALA A 156 -0.84 15.37 -2.46
N ARG A 157 0.48 15.32 -2.65
CA ARG A 157 1.19 16.12 -3.65
C ARG A 157 0.79 15.76 -5.08
N LEU A 158 0.71 14.46 -5.39
CA LEU A 158 0.26 14.00 -6.71
C LEU A 158 -1.17 14.46 -7.00
N LEU A 159 -2.01 14.52 -5.97
CA LEU A 159 -3.42 14.87 -6.09
C LEU A 159 -3.73 16.37 -5.86
N GLY A 160 -2.69 17.20 -5.69
CA GLY A 160 -2.84 18.64 -5.42
C GLY A 160 -3.57 18.99 -4.11
N GLY A 161 -3.61 18.05 -3.15
CA GLY A 161 -4.33 18.16 -1.89
C GLY A 161 -3.47 18.46 -0.67
N GLN A 162 -4.12 18.55 0.49
CA GLN A 162 -3.48 18.69 1.80
C GLN A 162 -3.22 17.32 2.44
N TYR A 163 -2.33 17.26 3.43
CA TYR A 163 -2.10 16.04 4.19
C TYR A 163 -2.08 16.27 5.71
N ALA A 164 -2.44 15.24 6.46
CA ALA A 164 -2.29 15.17 7.91
C ALA A 164 -1.55 13.89 8.29
N THR A 165 -0.44 14.03 9.03
CA THR A 165 0.35 12.90 9.51
C THR A 165 0.13 12.66 10.99
N MET A 166 0.29 11.41 11.42
CA MET A 166 0.30 10.98 12.82
C MET A 166 1.76 10.71 13.22
N PRO A 167 2.47 11.69 13.81
CA PRO A 167 3.89 11.58 14.13
C PRO A 167 4.11 10.81 15.45
N LEU A 168 3.54 9.61 15.55
CA LEU A 168 3.70 8.69 16.68
C LEU A 168 4.27 7.37 16.18
N PRO A 169 5.06 6.65 16.97
CA PRO A 169 5.47 5.29 16.62
C PRO A 169 4.24 4.38 16.47
N LEU A 170 4.30 3.40 15.56
CA LEU A 170 3.23 2.42 15.38
C LEU A 170 2.99 1.58 16.65
N ILE A 171 4.06 1.23 17.37
CA ILE A 171 4.00 0.41 18.59
C ILE A 171 4.72 1.18 19.69
N VAL A 172 4.10 1.25 20.86
CA VAL A 172 4.70 1.82 22.09
C VAL A 172 4.96 0.74 23.12
N ASP A 173 5.68 1.10 24.18
CA ASP A 173 6.05 0.21 25.27
C ASP A 173 4.88 -0.26 26.14
N SER A 174 3.83 0.56 26.28
CA SER A 174 2.68 0.24 27.14
C SER A 174 1.34 0.82 26.67
N PRO A 175 0.20 0.20 27.03
CA PRO A 175 -1.13 0.76 26.79
C PRO A 175 -1.33 2.13 27.46
N GLU A 176 -0.66 2.38 28.58
CA GLU A 176 -0.66 3.66 29.30
C GLU A 176 0.02 4.75 28.46
N THR A 177 1.21 4.47 27.92
CA THR A 177 1.92 5.37 26.99
C THR A 177 1.06 5.66 25.76
N ARG A 178 0.45 4.63 25.18
CA ARG A 178 -0.47 4.78 24.04
C ARG A 178 -1.59 5.76 24.39
N THR A 179 -2.25 5.54 25.51
CA THR A 179 -3.36 6.38 25.96
C THR A 179 -2.91 7.83 26.22
N ALA A 180 -1.73 8.03 26.80
CA ALA A 180 -1.17 9.36 27.05
C ALA A 180 -0.87 10.11 25.74
N LEU A 181 -0.24 9.45 24.77
CA LEU A 181 0.07 10.04 23.46
C LEU A 181 -1.19 10.39 22.67
N LEU A 182 -2.19 9.49 22.66
CA LEU A 182 -3.46 9.73 21.97
C LEU A 182 -4.21 10.94 22.54
N LYS A 183 -4.03 11.30 23.82
CA LYS A 183 -4.65 12.48 24.44
C LYS A 183 -3.98 13.81 24.07
N ALA A 184 -2.81 13.79 23.43
CA ALA A 184 -2.13 15.02 23.06
C ALA A 184 -2.99 15.84 22.07
N PRO A 185 -3.19 17.17 22.28
CA PRO A 185 -4.12 17.95 21.47
C PRO A 185 -3.84 17.92 19.96
N HIS A 186 -2.58 17.83 19.55
CA HIS A 186 -2.20 17.74 18.14
C HIS A 186 -2.56 16.38 17.52
N ILE A 187 -2.45 15.30 18.29
CA ILE A 187 -2.83 13.95 17.86
C ILE A 187 -4.34 13.83 17.78
N GLN A 188 -5.05 14.37 18.77
CA GLN A 188 -6.51 14.44 18.73
C GLN A 188 -7.02 15.11 17.46
N ARG A 189 -6.41 16.22 17.01
CA ARG A 189 -6.78 16.87 15.74
C ARG A 189 -6.67 15.97 14.51
N VAL A 190 -5.69 15.06 14.49
CA VAL A 190 -5.52 14.08 13.39
C VAL A 190 -6.56 12.97 13.52
N ILE A 191 -6.76 12.42 14.73
CA ILE A 191 -7.75 11.37 14.98
C ILE A 191 -9.17 11.81 14.65
N HIS A 192 -9.53 13.07 14.94
CA HIS A 192 -10.85 13.61 14.60
C HIS A 192 -11.11 13.56 13.08
N GLN A 193 -10.07 13.62 12.25
CA GLN A 193 -10.20 13.52 10.79
C GLN A 193 -10.50 12.09 10.33
N PHE A 194 -10.27 11.06 11.16
CA PHE A 194 -10.59 9.68 10.76
C PHE A 194 -12.07 9.48 10.48
N SER A 195 -12.94 10.19 11.20
CA SER A 195 -14.39 10.20 10.97
C SER A 195 -14.81 10.83 9.65
N GLN A 196 -13.90 11.57 9.00
CA GLN A 196 -14.14 12.26 7.74
C GLN A 196 -13.56 11.49 6.55
N ILE A 197 -12.92 10.35 6.77
CA ILE A 197 -12.31 9.57 5.68
C ILE A 197 -13.43 8.92 4.85
N ASP A 198 -13.48 9.27 3.57
CA ASP A 198 -14.41 8.70 2.60
C ASP A 198 -13.87 7.41 1.99
N LEU A 199 -12.54 7.34 1.83
CA LEU A 199 -11.83 6.23 1.21
C LEU A 199 -10.56 5.86 1.98
N ALA A 200 -10.43 4.61 2.40
CA ALA A 200 -9.23 4.04 2.97
C ALA A 200 -8.46 3.24 1.90
N LEU A 201 -7.19 3.59 1.69
CA LEU A 201 -6.24 2.83 0.90
C LEU A 201 -5.29 2.07 1.84
N VAL A 202 -5.43 0.75 1.91
CA VAL A 202 -4.77 -0.10 2.91
C VAL A 202 -4.08 -1.32 2.30
N GLY A 203 -2.94 -1.71 2.87
CA GLY A 203 -2.36 -3.03 2.65
C GLY A 203 -2.99 -4.08 3.58
N VAL A 204 -2.93 -5.35 3.18
CA VAL A 204 -3.28 -6.49 4.04
C VAL A 204 -2.00 -7.24 4.46
N GLY A 205 -1.70 -7.20 5.76
CA GLY A 205 -0.52 -7.81 6.36
C GLY A 205 -0.70 -9.31 6.62
N THR A 206 0.42 -10.02 6.79
CA THR A 206 0.43 -11.46 7.09
C THR A 206 1.31 -11.69 8.30
N VAL A 207 0.95 -12.69 9.12
CA VAL A 207 1.78 -13.14 10.25
C VAL A 207 2.70 -14.32 9.88
N ASP A 208 2.80 -14.64 8.59
CA ASP A 208 3.79 -15.59 8.09
C ASP A 208 5.21 -15.05 8.31
N PHE A 209 6.07 -15.79 9.02
CA PHE A 209 7.43 -15.34 9.36
C PHE A 209 8.27 -14.94 8.13
N GLU A 210 8.10 -15.61 7.00
CA GLU A 210 8.87 -15.32 5.78
C GLU A 210 8.41 -14.02 5.10
N TYR A 211 7.12 -13.68 5.24
CA TYR A 211 6.48 -12.60 4.48
C TYR A 211 5.94 -11.45 5.34
N CYS A 212 6.08 -11.51 6.67
CA CYS A 212 5.58 -10.50 7.60
C CYS A 212 6.35 -9.19 7.45
N SER A 213 5.67 -8.16 6.94
CA SER A 213 6.27 -6.84 6.73
C SER A 213 6.62 -6.16 8.06
N LEU A 214 5.85 -6.36 9.12
CA LEU A 214 6.11 -5.78 10.44
C LEU A 214 7.43 -6.34 11.04
N LEU A 215 7.66 -7.65 10.93
CA LEU A 215 8.91 -8.28 11.34
C LEU A 215 10.10 -7.77 10.51
N ARG A 216 9.97 -7.78 9.17
CA ARG A 216 11.04 -7.33 8.26
C ARG A 216 11.41 -5.86 8.43
N ALA A 217 10.45 -5.03 8.82
CA ALA A 217 10.65 -3.61 9.05
C ALA A 217 11.15 -3.31 10.48
N GLY A 218 11.27 -4.32 11.36
CA GLY A 218 11.87 -4.21 12.69
C GLY A 218 10.92 -3.83 13.83
N TYR A 219 9.61 -4.01 13.66
CA TYR A 219 8.60 -3.60 14.64
C TYR A 219 8.20 -4.66 15.61
N LEU A 220 8.12 -5.86 15.06
CA LEU A 220 7.91 -7.05 15.82
C LEU A 220 9.24 -7.76 15.84
N ASP A 221 9.63 -8.20 17.02
CA ASP A 221 10.57 -9.30 17.10
C ASP A 221 9.85 -10.63 16.82
N PHE A 222 10.63 -11.71 16.81
CA PHE A 222 10.11 -13.04 16.53
C PHE A 222 9.11 -13.49 17.60
N GLU A 223 9.39 -13.20 18.89
CA GLU A 223 8.54 -13.61 20.03
C GLU A 223 7.18 -12.90 19.99
N GLN A 224 7.19 -11.61 19.67
CA GLN A 224 5.99 -10.80 19.49
C GLN A 224 5.14 -11.32 18.33
N LEU A 225 5.75 -11.63 17.19
CA LEU A 225 5.02 -12.22 16.06
C LEU A 225 4.48 -13.62 16.39
N GLU A 226 5.26 -14.44 17.09
CA GLU A 226 4.84 -15.77 17.55
C GLU A 226 3.64 -15.65 18.50
N SER A 227 3.66 -14.73 19.45
CA SER A 227 2.55 -14.49 20.38
C SER A 227 1.23 -14.14 19.67
N LEU A 228 1.31 -13.38 18.56
CA LEU A 228 0.13 -13.06 17.74
C LEU A 228 -0.41 -14.31 17.04
N ARG A 229 0.48 -15.16 16.51
CA ARG A 229 0.12 -16.41 15.85
C ARG A 229 -0.50 -17.41 16.83
N GLU A 230 0.06 -17.54 18.02
CA GLU A 230 -0.48 -18.37 19.10
C GLU A 230 -1.85 -17.90 19.56
N ALA A 231 -2.08 -16.58 19.57
CA ALA A 231 -3.40 -15.99 19.80
C ALA A 231 -4.39 -16.20 18.65
N GLY A 232 -3.96 -16.82 17.54
CA GLY A 232 -4.80 -17.16 16.39
C GLY A 232 -4.83 -16.12 15.27
N ALA A 233 -3.97 -15.10 15.31
CA ALA A 233 -3.86 -14.13 14.23
C ALA A 233 -3.50 -14.84 12.91
N VAL A 234 -4.12 -14.41 11.82
CA VAL A 234 -3.75 -14.84 10.46
C VAL A 234 -3.26 -13.68 9.60
N GLY A 235 -3.59 -12.44 9.96
CA GLY A 235 -3.17 -11.23 9.27
C GLY A 235 -3.61 -9.96 9.99
N ASP A 236 -3.38 -8.83 9.36
CA ASP A 236 -3.75 -7.51 9.89
C ASP A 236 -4.14 -6.53 8.77
N VAL A 237 -4.91 -5.50 9.14
CA VAL A 237 -5.12 -4.30 8.32
C VAL A 237 -4.88 -3.10 9.24
N CYS A 238 -4.02 -2.16 8.83
CA CYS A 238 -3.60 -1.04 9.69
C CYS A 238 -3.04 -1.52 11.06
N ALA A 239 -2.32 -2.65 11.09
CA ALA A 239 -1.85 -3.30 12.31
C ALA A 239 -2.96 -3.77 13.28
N ILE A 240 -4.22 -3.76 12.86
CA ILE A 240 -5.32 -4.38 13.59
C ILE A 240 -5.33 -5.86 13.22
N HIS A 241 -4.84 -6.69 14.15
CA HIS A 241 -4.67 -8.12 13.93
C HIS A 241 -5.99 -8.88 14.09
N ILE A 242 -6.21 -9.86 13.21
CA ILE A 242 -7.46 -10.60 13.10
C ILE A 242 -7.24 -12.11 12.91
N ASP A 243 -8.16 -12.90 13.44
CA ASP A 243 -8.24 -14.34 13.19
C ASP A 243 -8.89 -14.66 11.83
N ILE A 244 -8.93 -15.94 11.46
CA ILE A 244 -9.52 -16.39 10.18
C ILE A 244 -11.02 -16.14 10.06
N ARG A 245 -11.72 -15.91 11.18
CA ARG A 245 -13.15 -15.59 11.22
C ARG A 245 -13.39 -14.08 11.17
N GLY A 246 -12.33 -13.26 11.19
CA GLY A 246 -12.42 -11.80 11.21
C GLY A 246 -12.56 -11.20 12.61
N ASN A 247 -12.39 -12.00 13.68
CA ASN A 247 -12.41 -11.48 15.05
C ASN A 247 -11.10 -10.79 15.39
N LEU A 248 -11.18 -9.75 16.22
CA LEU A 248 -10.00 -9.00 16.66
C LEU A 248 -9.16 -9.84 17.62
N ILE A 249 -7.84 -9.76 17.45
CA ILE A 249 -6.87 -10.38 18.35
C ILE A 249 -6.55 -9.40 19.49
N ASP A 250 -6.83 -9.82 20.73
CA ASP A 250 -6.54 -9.03 21.93
C ASP A 250 -5.35 -9.63 22.69
N THR A 251 -4.21 -8.95 22.63
CA THR A 251 -2.97 -9.31 23.34
C THR A 251 -2.36 -8.06 23.97
N PRO A 252 -1.41 -8.19 24.92
CA PRO A 252 -0.68 -7.04 25.44
C PRO A 252 -0.06 -6.18 24.33
N LEU A 253 0.46 -6.80 23.27
CA LEU A 253 1.02 -6.13 22.11
C LEU A 253 -0.03 -5.34 21.32
N THR A 254 -1.20 -5.91 21.03
CA THR A 254 -2.21 -5.19 20.21
C THR A 254 -2.78 -3.98 20.93
N ARG A 255 -2.78 -3.98 22.27
CA ARG A 255 -3.14 -2.83 23.11
C ARG A 255 -2.12 -1.69 23.08
N CYS A 256 -0.91 -1.93 22.56
CA CYS A 256 0.15 -0.93 22.38
C CYS A 256 0.19 -0.32 20.96
N ILE A 257 -0.69 -0.73 20.05
CA ILE A 257 -0.70 -0.27 18.66
C ILE A 257 -1.36 1.10 18.55
N VAL A 258 -0.67 2.05 17.94
CA VAL A 258 -1.13 3.42 17.69
C VAL A 258 -1.65 3.54 16.25
N GLY A 259 -2.92 3.86 16.10
CA GLY A 259 -3.57 4.06 14.80
C GLY A 259 -5.08 4.12 14.91
N VAL A 260 -5.73 4.06 13.76
CA VAL A 260 -7.18 3.92 13.61
C VAL A 260 -7.68 2.68 14.34
N ASP A 261 -8.81 2.79 15.03
CA ASP A 261 -9.45 1.65 15.66
C ASP A 261 -10.32 0.86 14.66
N ALA A 262 -10.68 -0.37 15.05
CA ALA A 262 -11.43 -1.28 14.20
C ALA A 262 -12.83 -0.76 13.82
N GLN A 263 -13.50 -0.01 14.70
CA GLN A 263 -14.83 0.50 14.44
C GLN A 263 -14.76 1.65 13.44
N THR A 264 -13.82 2.57 13.63
CA THR A 264 -13.56 3.68 12.72
C THR A 264 -13.15 3.16 11.34
N LEU A 265 -12.24 2.18 11.25
CA LEU A 265 -11.85 1.57 9.97
C LEU A 265 -13.06 0.96 9.25
N ARG A 266 -13.92 0.20 9.92
CA ARG A 266 -15.13 -0.38 9.31
C ARG A 266 -16.14 0.66 8.82
N ALA A 267 -16.20 1.81 9.49
CA ALA A 267 -17.16 2.87 9.17
C ALA A 267 -16.80 3.66 7.90
N ILE A 268 -15.54 3.61 7.47
CA ILE A 268 -15.09 4.28 6.23
C ILE A 268 -15.83 3.68 5.04
N PRO A 269 -16.54 4.47 4.19
CA PRO A 269 -17.37 3.93 3.12
C PRO A 269 -16.64 3.03 2.12
N ILE A 270 -15.50 3.48 1.60
CA ILE A 270 -14.71 2.72 0.61
C ILE A 270 -13.40 2.29 1.26
N ARG A 271 -13.10 1.00 1.26
CA ARG A 271 -11.91 0.41 1.89
C ARG A 271 -11.21 -0.49 0.88
N ILE A 272 -10.25 0.11 0.15
CA ILE A 272 -9.45 -0.55 -0.88
C ILE A 272 -8.29 -1.28 -0.22
N GLY A 273 -8.40 -2.61 -0.15
CA GLY A 273 -7.33 -3.52 0.22
C GLY A 273 -6.45 -3.88 -0.98
N VAL A 274 -5.15 -3.61 -0.88
CA VAL A 274 -4.17 -3.98 -1.91
C VAL A 274 -3.21 -5.03 -1.34
N ALA A 275 -3.35 -6.27 -1.80
CA ALA A 275 -2.48 -7.36 -1.35
C ALA A 275 -2.46 -8.53 -2.35
N GLY A 276 -1.26 -9.04 -2.61
CA GLY A 276 -1.06 -10.20 -3.49
C GLY A 276 0.10 -11.07 -3.03
N GLY A 277 0.13 -12.31 -3.52
CA GLY A 277 1.08 -13.35 -3.16
C GLY A 277 0.45 -14.47 -2.35
N GLN A 278 1.11 -15.63 -2.37
CA GLN A 278 0.64 -16.85 -1.73
C GLN A 278 0.33 -16.68 -0.23
N SER A 279 1.14 -15.89 0.48
CA SER A 279 1.00 -15.63 1.92
C SER A 279 -0.12 -14.66 2.28
N LYS A 280 -0.82 -14.10 1.28
CA LYS A 280 -1.91 -13.11 1.48
C LYS A 280 -3.31 -13.70 1.40
N ALA A 281 -3.47 -14.94 0.95
CA ALA A 281 -4.79 -15.56 0.78
C ALA A 281 -5.63 -15.57 2.08
N LEU A 282 -5.10 -16.14 3.17
CA LEU A 282 -5.80 -16.18 4.45
C LEU A 282 -6.00 -14.80 5.09
N PRO A 283 -4.98 -13.90 5.10
CA PRO A 283 -5.21 -12.52 5.52
C PRO A 283 -6.31 -11.77 4.77
N ILE A 284 -6.39 -11.89 3.45
CA ILE A 284 -7.41 -11.23 2.63
C ILE A 284 -8.80 -11.75 3.01
N LEU A 285 -8.93 -13.07 3.16
CA LEU A 285 -10.19 -13.68 3.60
C LEU A 285 -10.61 -13.18 4.99
N ALA A 286 -9.67 -13.15 5.94
CA ALA A 286 -9.92 -12.62 7.28
C ALA A 286 -10.31 -11.14 7.26
N ALA A 287 -9.60 -10.30 6.49
CA ALA A 287 -9.87 -8.87 6.37
C ALA A 287 -11.25 -8.59 5.77
N SER A 288 -11.67 -9.42 4.80
CA SER A 288 -13.01 -9.36 4.20
C SER A 288 -14.07 -9.71 5.25
N ARG A 289 -13.88 -10.81 5.99
CA ARG A 289 -14.78 -11.23 7.09
C ARG A 289 -14.87 -10.20 8.22
N ALA A 290 -13.77 -9.52 8.54
CA ALA A 290 -13.71 -8.47 9.55
C ALA A 290 -14.40 -7.16 9.11
N GLY A 291 -14.78 -7.04 7.84
CA GLY A 291 -15.32 -5.81 7.24
C GLY A 291 -14.28 -4.71 7.05
N PHE A 292 -12.99 -5.03 7.13
CA PHE A 292 -11.90 -4.05 7.02
C PHE A 292 -11.58 -3.63 5.60
N ILE A 293 -12.04 -4.42 4.62
CA ILE A 293 -11.99 -4.10 3.20
C ILE A 293 -13.36 -4.39 2.58
N ASN A 294 -13.75 -3.61 1.58
CA ASN A 294 -14.88 -3.90 0.69
C ASN A 294 -14.51 -3.75 -0.79
N HIS A 295 -13.33 -3.22 -1.10
CA HIS A 295 -12.75 -3.21 -2.43
C HIS A 295 -11.41 -3.97 -2.35
N LEU A 296 -11.16 -4.91 -3.25
CA LEU A 296 -9.95 -5.73 -3.22
C LEU A 296 -9.19 -5.66 -4.54
N VAL A 297 -7.89 -5.40 -4.46
CA VAL A 297 -6.94 -5.58 -5.56
C VAL A 297 -5.94 -6.65 -5.16
N THR A 298 -5.97 -7.77 -5.89
CA THR A 298 -5.16 -8.96 -5.59
C THR A 298 -4.59 -9.62 -6.85
N ASP A 299 -3.79 -10.67 -6.70
CA ASP A 299 -3.25 -11.44 -7.82
C ASP A 299 -3.88 -12.83 -7.91
N GLU A 300 -3.79 -13.42 -9.11
CA GLU A 300 -4.26 -14.77 -9.43
C GLU A 300 -3.88 -15.83 -8.38
N ILE A 301 -2.65 -15.81 -7.85
CA ILE A 301 -2.20 -16.82 -6.89
C ILE A 301 -2.94 -16.68 -5.55
N ALA A 302 -3.06 -15.47 -5.00
CA ALA A 302 -3.80 -15.26 -3.77
C ALA A 302 -5.29 -15.61 -3.98
N ALA A 303 -5.86 -15.15 -5.10
CA ALA A 303 -7.26 -15.35 -5.45
C ALA A 303 -7.64 -16.85 -5.57
N LEU A 304 -6.87 -17.65 -6.31
CA LEU A 304 -7.11 -19.09 -6.44
C LEU A 304 -6.97 -19.84 -5.12
N ARG A 305 -6.06 -19.39 -4.25
CA ARG A 305 -5.90 -19.98 -2.91
C ARG A 305 -7.08 -19.66 -2.00
N ILE A 306 -7.62 -18.44 -2.06
CA ILE A 306 -8.85 -18.08 -1.35
C ILE A 306 -10.01 -18.96 -1.84
N GLN A 307 -10.17 -19.08 -3.16
CA GLN A 307 -11.19 -19.95 -3.75
C GLN A 307 -11.10 -21.38 -3.23
N LYS A 308 -9.91 -21.99 -3.31
CA LYS A 308 -9.67 -23.36 -2.83
C LYS A 308 -9.97 -23.52 -1.33
N TYR A 309 -9.65 -22.52 -0.52
CA TYR A 309 -9.93 -22.55 0.92
C TYR A 309 -11.44 -22.57 1.19
N ILE A 310 -12.20 -21.69 0.54
CA ILE A 310 -13.65 -21.59 0.70
C ILE A 310 -14.37 -22.85 0.20
N GLU A 311 -13.95 -23.40 -0.95
CA GLU A 311 -14.50 -24.67 -1.46
C GLU A 311 -14.22 -25.83 -0.51
N GLY A 312 -13.03 -25.84 0.13
CA GLY A 312 -12.67 -26.81 1.15
C GLY A 312 -13.48 -26.68 2.45
N GLU A 313 -13.91 -25.48 2.84
CA GLU A 313 -14.82 -25.27 3.97
C GLU A 313 -16.23 -25.80 3.68
N LYS A 314 -16.74 -25.65 2.45
CA LYS A 314 -18.07 -26.15 2.05
C LYS A 314 -18.20 -27.67 2.00
N THR A 315 -17.06 -28.38 1.93
CA THR A 315 -17.02 -29.85 1.78
C THR A 315 -16.87 -30.57 3.14
N LYS A 316 -16.74 -29.83 4.26
CA LYS A 316 -16.65 -30.35 5.62
C LYS A 316 -17.95 -30.13 6.38
#